data_AF-A0A7V8SSE6-F1
#
_entry.id   AF-A0A7V8SSE6-F1
#
_cell.length_a   1.000
_cell.length_b   1.000
_cell.length_c   1.000
_cell.angle_alpha   90.00
_cell.angle_beta   90.00
_cell.angle_gamma   90.00
#
_symmetry.space_group_name_H-M   'P 1'
#
loop_
_entity.id
_entity.type
_entity.pdbx_description
1 polymer ?
#
loop_
_entity_poly.entity_id
_entity_poly.type
_entity_poly.pdbx_seq_one_letter_code
_entity_poly.pdbx_strand_id
1 'polypeptide(L)' 'MSGKLKKSKPGTYLSIGTTLFGAVSVAKQARQARQEGDRLQLVDAVVSAAAIVTGVALLIRELRRAGDGSPALDVRADD' A
#
# COMPACT_ATOMS: atom_id res chain seq x y z
N MET A 1 25.69 -21.58 8.38
CA MET A 1 24.54 -22.04 7.56
C MET A 1 23.44 -20.98 7.62
N SER A 2 23.32 -20.11 6.61
CA SER A 2 22.26 -19.09 6.57
C SER A 2 20.96 -19.68 6.02
N GLY A 3 20.07 -20.10 6.91
CA GLY A 3 18.71 -20.50 6.54
C GLY A 3 17.85 -19.27 6.26
N LYS A 4 17.52 -19.04 4.99
CA LYS A 4 16.62 -17.98 4.53
C LYS A 4 15.26 -18.11 5.23
N LEU A 5 14.88 -17.12 6.03
CA LEU A 5 13.56 -17.01 6.65
C LEU A 5 12.50 -17.05 5.54
N LYS A 6 11.65 -18.08 5.54
CA LYS A 6 10.46 -18.12 4.68
C LYS A 6 9.64 -16.86 4.98
N LYS A 7 9.46 -16.01 3.96
CA LYS A 7 8.68 -14.76 3.99
C LYS A 7 7.26 -15.07 4.49
N SER A 8 7.06 -15.03 5.80
CA SER A 8 5.78 -15.34 6.40
C SER A 8 4.80 -14.20 6.08
N LYS A 9 3.53 -14.57 5.99
CA LYS A 9 2.42 -13.72 5.54
C LYS A 9 1.88 -12.67 6.54
N PRO A 10 2.33 -12.50 7.81
CA PRO A 10 1.65 -11.58 8.73
C PRO A 10 1.76 -10.11 8.29
N GLY A 11 2.84 -9.72 7.60
CA GLY A 11 2.96 -8.38 7.03
C GLY A 11 1.87 -8.05 6.00
N THR A 12 1.47 -9.05 5.20
CA THR A 12 0.44 -8.89 4.15
C THR A 12 -0.96 -8.74 4.74
N TYR A 13 -1.30 -9.53 5.75
CA TYR A 13 -2.59 -9.42 6.43
C TYR A 13 -2.72 -8.10 7.20
N LEU A 14 -1.65 -7.65 7.85
CA LEU A 14 -1.61 -6.35 8.51
C LEU A 14 -1.77 -5.19 7.52
N SER A 15 -1.09 -5.24 6.37
CA SER A 15 -1.20 -4.21 5.32
C SER A 15 -2.60 -4.17 4.69
N ILE A 16 -3.23 -5.33 4.48
CA ILE A 16 -4.60 -5.39 3.95
C ILE A 16 -5.59 -4.84 4.98
N GLY A 17 -5.47 -5.24 6.25
CA GLY A 17 -6.35 -4.77 7.33
C GLY A 17 -6.29 -3.26 7.53
N THR A 18 -5.08 -2.68 7.58
CA THR A 18 -4.88 -1.22 7.71
C THR A 18 -5.40 -0.44 6.50
N THR A 19 -5.24 -0.99 5.28
CA THR A 19 -5.75 -0.35 4.05
C THR A 19 -7.29 -0.31 4.03
N LEU A 20 -7.95 -1.43 4.33
CA LEU A 20 -9.41 -1.49 4.36
C LEU A 20 -9.98 -0.57 5.45
N PHE A 21 -9.36 -0.54 6.63
CA PHE A 21 -9.75 0.36 7.71
C PHE A 21 -9.62 1.84 7.32
N GLY A 22 -8.50 2.21 6.69
CA GLY A 22 -8.28 3.58 6.19
C GLY A 22 -9.31 3.99 5.13
N ALA A 23 -9.58 3.12 4.16
CA ALA A 23 -10.55 3.38 3.10
C ALA A 23 -11.98 3.59 3.64
N VAL A 24 -12.43 2.73 4.58
CA VAL A 24 -13.75 2.85 5.21
C VAL A 24 -13.86 4.14 6.03
N SER A 25 -12.80 4.50 6.76
CA SER A 25 -12.78 5.71 7.60
C SER A 25 -12.88 6.98 6.77
N VAL A 26 -12.16 7.07 5.64
CA VAL A 26 -12.27 8.21 4.71
C VAL A 26 -13.65 8.26 4.06
N ALA A 27 -14.21 7.12 3.67
CA ALA A 27 -15.56 7.08 3.10
C ALA A 27 -16.63 7.58 4.09
N LYS A 28 -16.50 7.24 5.38
CA LYS A 28 -17.42 7.71 6.44
C LYS A 28 -17.28 9.21 6.67
N GLN A 29 -16.06 9.72 6.79
CA GLN A 29 -15.79 11.15 6.97
C GLN A 29 -16.29 11.98 5.77
N ALA A 30 -16.05 11.50 4.54
CA ALA A 30 -16.55 12.17 3.33
C ALA A 30 -18.09 12.19 3.28
N ARG A 31 -18.77 11.11 3.70
CA ARG A 31 -20.24 11.10 3.77
C ARG A 31 -20.77 12.06 4.82
N GLN A 32 -20.13 12.14 5.98
CA GLN A 32 -20.56 13.02 7.06
C GLN A 32 -20.34 14.49 6.70
N ALA A 33 -19.15 14.86 6.20
CA ALA A 33 -18.86 16.21 5.73
C ALA A 33 -19.82 16.67 4.62
N ARG A 34 -20.28 15.75 3.76
CA ARG A 34 -21.34 16.02 2.76
C ARG A 34 -22.69 16.32 3.39
N GLN A 35 -23.08 15.60 4.44
CA GLN A 35 -24.36 15.79 5.13
C GLN A 35 -24.38 17.10 5.93
N GLU A 36 -23.26 17.44 6.55
CA GLU A 36 -23.11 18.63 7.40
C GLU A 36 -22.76 19.90 6.60
N GLY A 37 -22.45 19.77 5.30
CA GLY A 37 -22.09 20.90 4.44
C GLY A 37 -20.72 21.51 4.72
N ASP A 38 -19.85 20.80 5.47
CA ASP A 38 -18.53 21.27 5.83
C ASP A 38 -17.56 21.16 4.64
N ARG A 39 -17.40 22.28 3.93
CA ARG A 39 -16.53 22.38 2.75
C ARG A 39 -15.05 22.19 3.09
N LEU A 40 -14.61 22.57 4.29
CA LEU A 40 -13.21 22.42 4.69
C LEU A 40 -12.88 20.94 4.90
N GLN A 41 -13.77 20.22 5.58
CA GLN A 41 -13.60 18.79 5.80
C GLN A 41 -13.74 17.97 4.51
N LEU A 42 -14.54 18.42 3.53
CA LEU A 42 -14.58 17.79 2.21
C LEU A 42 -13.23 17.88 1.48
N VAL A 43 -12.57 19.03 1.55
CA VAL A 43 -11.24 19.21 0.94
C VAL A 43 -10.22 18.33 1.64
N ASP A 44 -10.21 18.31 2.98
CA ASP A 44 -9.32 17.44 3.76
C ASP A 44 -9.54 15.95 3.44
N ALA A 45 -10.80 15.53 3.29
CA ALA A 45 -11.15 14.17 2.89
C ALA A 45 -10.63 13.82 1.49
N VAL A 46 -10.67 14.75 0.53
CA VAL A 46 -10.10 14.56 -0.81
C VAL A 46 -8.58 14.41 -0.76
N VAL A 47 -7.89 15.28 0.00
CA VAL A 47 -6.43 15.20 0.18
C VAL A 47 -6.03 13.89 0.85
N SER A 48 -6.75 13.49 1.91
CA SER A 48 -6.55 12.22 2.61
C SER A 48 -6.77 11.02 1.69
N ALA A 49 -7.82 11.04 0.86
CA ALA A 49 -8.08 9.99 -0.12
C ALA A 49 -6.93 9.86 -1.13
N ALA A 50 -6.41 10.99 -1.64
CA ALA A 50 -5.28 10.99 -2.57
C ALA A 50 -4.00 10.43 -1.93
N ALA A 51 -3.74 10.76 -0.67
CA ALA A 51 -2.62 10.21 0.09
C ALA A 51 -2.72 8.68 0.24
N ILE A 52 -3.91 8.16 0.58
CA ILE A 52 -4.16 6.71 0.67
C ILE A 52 -3.89 6.04 -0.68
N VAL A 53 -4.46 6.56 -1.76
CA VAL A 53 -4.27 5.99 -3.11
C VAL A 53 -2.79 5.96 -3.47
N THR A 54 -2.06 7.03 -3.19
CA THR A 54 -0.62 7.11 -3.47
C THR A 54 0.17 6.10 -2.64
N GLY A 55 -0.11 5.99 -1.35
CA GLY A 55 0.53 5.00 -0.47
C GLY A 55 0.30 3.57 -0.95
N VAL A 56 -0.93 3.24 -1.37
CA VAL A 56 -1.26 1.93 -1.94
C VAL A 56 -0.53 1.69 -3.26
N ALA A 57 -0.44 2.70 -4.13
CA ALA A 57 0.28 2.59 -5.40
C ALA A 57 1.78 2.32 -5.21
N LEU A 58 2.42 3.00 -4.25
CA LEU A 58 3.82 2.76 -3.89
C LEU A 58 4.01 1.33 -3.37
N LEU A 59 3.13 0.89 -2.46
CA LEU A 59 3.16 -0.47 -1.92
C LEU A 59 3.07 -1.51 -3.04
N ILE A 60 2.13 -1.35 -3.98
CA ILE A 60 1.97 -2.26 -5.12
C ILE A 60 3.22 -2.24 -6.01
N ARG A 61 3.81 -1.06 -6.25
CA ARG A 61 5.06 -0.92 -7.03
C ARG A 61 6.20 -1.72 -6.39
N GLU A 62 6.34 -1.62 -5.07
CA GLU A 62 7.37 -2.33 -4.31
C GLU A 62 7.12 -3.82 -4.26
N LEU A 63 5.87 -4.26 -4.07
CA LEU A 63 5.49 -5.67 -4.11
C LEU A 63 5.77 -6.29 -5.48
N ARG A 64 5.44 -5.59 -6.56
CA ARG A 64 5.72 -6.05 -7.93
C ARG A 64 7.22 -6.12 -8.19
N ARG A 65 7.98 -5.07 -7.83
CA ARG A 65 9.45 -5.07 -7.94
C ARG A 65 10.13 -6.18 -7.13
N ALA A 66 9.60 -6.52 -5.95
CA ALA A 66 10.10 -7.61 -5.14
C ALA A 66 9.75 -9.01 -5.70
N GLY A 67 8.65 -9.13 -6.46
CA GLY A 67 8.25 -10.36 -7.15
C GLY A 67 8.99 -10.57 -8.49
N ASP A 68 9.30 -9.48 -9.20
CA ASP A 68 9.99 -9.48 -10.50
C ASP A 68 11.50 -9.70 -10.39
N GLY A 69 12.00 -10.16 -9.24
CA GLY A 69 13.39 -10.56 -9.02
C GLY A 69 13.73 -11.86 -9.74
N SER A 70 13.70 -11.87 -11.07
CA SER A 70 14.47 -12.81 -11.87
C SER A 70 15.93 -12.33 -11.90
N PRO A 71 16.88 -13.05 -11.26
CA PRO A 71 18.29 -12.82 -11.50
C PRO A 71 18.62 -13.30 -12.93
N ALA A 72 18.42 -12.41 -13.89
CA ALA A 72 18.94 -12.50 -15.25
C ALA A 72 19.86 -11.28 -15.40
N LEU A 73 21.17 -11.36 -15.57
CA LEU A 73 22.14 -12.42 -15.86
C LEU A 73 23.51 -11.94 -15.35
N ASP A 74 24.38 -12.85 -14.95
CA ASP A 74 25.83 -12.89 -15.31
C ASP A 74 26.39 -14.21 -14.74
N VAL A 75 26.41 -15.33 -15.47
CA VAL A 75 27.42 -15.70 -16.48
C VAL A 75 28.82 -15.18 -16.14
N ARG A 76 29.41 -15.72 -15.08
CA ARG A 76 30.87 -15.83 -14.99
C ARG A 76 31.26 -17.26 -15.31
N ALA A 77 31.34 -17.52 -16.61
CA ALA A 77 32.12 -18.61 -17.16
C ALA A 77 33.44 -17.97 -17.64
N ASP A 78 34.45 -17.93 -16.77
CA ASP A 78 35.85 -17.70 -17.15
C ASP A 78 36.72 -18.18 -15.97
N ASP A 79 37.49 -19.25 -16.28
CA ASP A 79 38.62 -19.92 -15.60
C ASP A 79 38.51 -20.43 -14.14
#